data_AF-A0A2T5I777-F1
#
_entry.id   AF-A0A2T5I777-F1
#
_cell.length_a   1.000
_cell.length_b   1.000
_cell.length_c   1.000
_cell.angle_alpha   90.00
_cell.angle_beta   90.00
_cell.angle_gamma   90.00
#
_symmetry.space_group_name_H-M   'P 1'
#
loop_
_entity.id
_entity.type
_entity.pdbx_description
1 polymer ?
#
loop_
_entity_poly.entity_id
_entity_poly.type
_entity_poly.pdbx_seq_one_letter_code
_entity_poly.pdbx_strand_id
1 'polypeptide(L)'
;ARSRTSGENLFCFFIAPFSQMLEPLQNPGRFNVHILTSCPPSMAPSEIMRRIKGRTSSKLFEEFPHLKKKYWGKHFWARGYFCATVGQMTEEMIKQYLEHHFEPRPDDDFKIESD
;
A
#
# COMPACT_ATOMS: atom_id res chain seq x y z
N ALA A 1 21.14 0.64 21.49
CA ALA A 1 19.92 0.26 22.24
C ALA A 1 18.76 1.16 21.82
N ARG A 2 17.72 0.64 21.18
CA ARG A 2 16.40 1.30 21.07
C ARG A 2 15.34 0.23 21.33
N SER A 3 14.83 0.22 22.56
CA SER A 3 13.62 -0.48 23.01
C SER A 3 12.41 0.20 22.34
N ARG A 4 11.47 -0.52 21.67
CA ARG A 4 10.25 -1.15 22.26
C ARG A 4 9.47 -0.12 23.10
N THR A 5 8.21 0.25 22.86
CA THR A 5 7.01 -0.42 22.30
C THR A 5 5.90 0.61 22.09
N SER A 6 5.03 0.45 21.09
CA SER A 6 3.56 0.62 21.27
C SER A 6 2.78 0.12 20.05
N GLY A 7 2.07 -0.99 20.21
CA GLY A 7 0.67 -1.10 19.82
C GLY A 7 0.22 -1.21 18.35
N GLU A 8 0.67 -0.37 17.41
CA GLU A 8 -0.27 0.03 16.33
C GLU A 8 0.06 -0.38 14.88
N ASN A 9 1.10 -1.17 14.61
CA ASN A 9 1.49 -1.53 13.23
C ASN A 9 1.38 -3.03 12.91
N LEU A 10 0.44 -3.73 13.53
CA LEU A 10 0.24 -5.17 13.33
C LEU A 10 -0.35 -5.55 11.96
N PHE A 11 -0.66 -4.59 11.08
CA PHE A 11 -1.16 -4.84 9.72
C PHE A 11 -0.16 -4.41 8.63
N CYS A 12 0.99 -5.08 8.55
CA CYS A 12 1.76 -5.17 7.31
C CYS A 12 2.53 -6.50 7.23
N PHE A 13 1.95 -7.54 7.81
CA PHE A 13 2.46 -8.91 7.79
C PHE A 13 1.52 -9.82 7.02
N PHE A 14 1.33 -9.50 5.74
CA PHE A 14 1.18 -10.49 4.69
C PHE A 14 1.60 -9.77 3.42
N ILE A 15 2.92 -9.68 3.20
CA ILE A 15 3.37 -9.73 1.81
C ILE A 15 2.78 -11.05 1.34
N ALA A 16 1.79 -10.96 0.43
CA ALA A 16 1.12 -12.10 -0.16
C ALA A 16 2.13 -13.23 -0.39
N PRO A 17 1.76 -14.50 -0.18
CA PRO A 17 2.67 -15.61 -0.48
C PRO A 17 3.31 -15.31 -1.83
N PHE A 18 4.64 -15.36 -1.87
CA PHE A 18 5.50 -15.02 -3.00
C PHE A 18 5.01 -15.57 -4.34
N SER A 19 4.14 -16.58 -4.28
CA SER A 19 3.39 -17.23 -5.35
C SER A 19 2.35 -16.39 -6.11
N GLN A 20 1.88 -15.22 -5.62
CA GLN A 20 0.90 -14.41 -6.37
C GLN A 20 1.54 -13.29 -7.22
N MET A 21 2.87 -13.27 -7.26
CA MET A 21 3.64 -12.38 -8.11
C MET A 21 4.08 -13.21 -9.31
N LEU A 22 3.33 -13.14 -10.42
CA LEU A 22 3.78 -13.39 -11.81
C LEU A 22 2.54 -13.65 -12.69
N GLU A 23 1.84 -12.59 -13.09
CA GLU A 23 1.11 -12.62 -14.37
C GLU A 23 2.16 -12.33 -15.45
N PRO A 24 2.36 -13.19 -16.46
CA PRO A 24 3.37 -12.98 -17.49
C PRO A 24 2.94 -11.81 -18.38
N LEU A 25 3.51 -10.63 -18.14
CA LEU A 25 3.34 -9.50 -19.05
C LEU A 25 4.06 -9.75 -20.38
N GLN A 26 3.49 -9.14 -21.42
CA GLN A 26 3.75 -9.18 -22.86
C GLN A 26 5.22 -9.07 -23.35
N ASN A 27 6.22 -9.01 -22.47
CA ASN A 27 7.60 -8.71 -22.83
C ASN A 27 8.61 -9.69 -22.18
N PRO A 28 9.12 -10.68 -22.95
CA PRO A 28 10.05 -11.68 -22.43
C PRO A 28 11.36 -11.01 -21.96
N GLY A 29 11.60 -11.02 -20.66
CA GLY A 29 12.80 -10.47 -20.03
C GLY A 29 12.57 -9.30 -19.05
N ARG A 30 11.34 -8.78 -18.94
CA ARG A 30 10.98 -7.76 -17.93
C ARG A 30 9.87 -8.27 -17.02
N PHE A 31 10.25 -8.66 -15.82
CA PHE A 31 9.32 -9.04 -14.77
C PHE A 31 8.79 -7.79 -14.07
N ASN A 32 7.48 -7.55 -14.15
CA ASN A 32 6.82 -6.54 -13.33
C ASN A 32 6.00 -7.22 -12.26
N VAL A 33 5.84 -6.50 -11.16
CA VAL A 33 5.21 -7.00 -9.95
C VAL A 33 4.03 -6.10 -9.64
N HIS A 34 2.85 -6.69 -9.59
CA HIS A 34 1.62 -6.01 -9.19
C HIS A 34 1.28 -6.40 -7.75
N ILE A 35 1.04 -5.40 -6.90
CA ILE A 35 0.74 -5.60 -5.48
C ILE A 35 -0.51 -4.79 -5.17
N LEU A 36 -1.58 -5.47 -4.76
CA LEU A 36 -2.72 -4.83 -4.13
C LEU A 36 -2.47 -4.83 -2.62
N THR A 37 -2.52 -3.66 -2.00
CA THR A 37 -2.22 -3.51 -0.57
C THR A 37 -3.22 -2.57 0.08
N SER A 38 -3.73 -2.96 1.25
CA SER A 38 -4.47 -2.06 2.14
C SER A 38 -3.47 -1.39 3.08
N CYS A 39 -3.57 -0.07 3.21
CA CYS A 39 -2.65 0.73 4.00
C CYS A 39 -3.39 1.89 4.69
N PRO A 40 -2.91 2.35 5.86
CA PRO A 40 -3.47 3.53 6.51
C PRO A 40 -3.34 4.77 5.62
N PRO A 41 -4.35 5.66 5.58
CA PRO A 41 -4.32 6.88 4.77
C PRO A 41 -3.24 7.87 5.21
N SER A 42 -2.76 7.76 6.45
CA SER A 42 -1.66 8.56 6.99
C SER A 42 -0.29 8.19 6.39
N MET A 43 -0.19 7.05 5.69
CA MET A 43 1.07 6.56 5.13
C MET A 43 1.20 6.94 3.67
N ALA A 44 2.27 7.67 3.33
CA ALA A 44 2.54 8.03 1.95
C ALA A 44 2.84 6.78 1.08
N PRO A 45 2.37 6.73 -0.18
CA PRO A 45 2.67 5.62 -1.10
C PRO A 45 4.17 5.37 -1.29
N SER A 46 4.99 6.43 -1.25
CA SER A 46 6.46 6.33 -1.32
C SER A 46 7.06 5.58 -0.13
N GLU A 47 6.50 5.76 1.06
CA GLU A 47 6.93 5.07 2.27
C GLU A 47 6.61 3.58 2.21
N ILE A 48 5.41 3.25 1.72
CA ILE A 48 4.96 1.87 1.50
C ILE A 48 5.92 1.19 0.51
N MET A 49 6.16 1.80 -0.64
CA MET A 49 7.03 1.22 -1.67
C MET A 49 8.49 1.12 -1.23
N ARG A 50 8.98 2.08 -0.43
CA ARG A 50 10.31 2.00 0.19
C ARG A 50 10.44 0.74 1.06
N ARG A 51 9.44 0.46 1.89
CA ARG A 51 9.41 -0.73 2.77
C ARG A 51 9.30 -2.01 1.97
N ILE A 52 8.40 -2.06 0.99
CA ILE A 52 8.21 -3.25 0.13
C ILE A 52 9.50 -3.56 -0.63
N LYS A 53 10.01 -2.61 -1.42
CA LYS A 53 11.22 -2.84 -2.24
C LYS A 53 12.44 -3.17 -1.39
N GLY A 54 12.62 -2.46 -0.26
CA GLY A 54 13.73 -2.68 0.64
C GLY A 54 13.71 -4.07 1.29
N ARG A 55 12.59 -4.45 1.93
CA ARG A 55 12.48 -5.73 2.64
C ARG A 55 12.55 -6.93 1.69
N THR A 56 11.84 -6.85 0.56
CA THR A 56 11.85 -7.93 -0.44
C THR A 56 13.24 -8.10 -1.05
N SER A 57 13.93 -7.01 -1.39
CA SER A 57 15.29 -7.09 -1.94
C SER A 57 16.27 -7.69 -0.93
N SER A 58 16.22 -7.30 0.34
CA SER A 58 17.07 -7.89 1.38
C SER A 58 16.82 -9.38 1.52
N LYS A 59 15.56 -9.79 1.66
CA LYS A 59 15.17 -11.20 1.81
C LYS A 59 15.57 -12.05 0.60
N LEU A 60 15.34 -11.55 -0.63
CA LEU A 60 15.76 -12.24 -1.86
C LEU A 60 17.29 -12.44 -1.93
N PHE A 61 18.07 -11.45 -1.50
CA PHE A 61 19.52 -11.57 -1.49
C PHE A 61 20.05 -12.48 -0.37
N GLU A 62 19.29 -12.65 0.71
CA GLU A 62 19.57 -13.62 1.77
C GLU A 62 19.25 -15.05 1.31
N GLU A 63 18.07 -15.27 0.73
CA GLU A 63 17.61 -16.58 0.26
C GLU A 63 18.36 -17.06 -0.99
N PHE A 64 18.73 -16.14 -1.90
CA PHE A 64 19.38 -16.47 -3.17
C PHE A 64 20.71 -15.73 -3.33
N PRO A 65 21.81 -16.21 -2.69
CA PRO A 65 23.12 -15.57 -2.78
C PRO A 65 23.66 -15.42 -4.20
N HIS A 66 23.26 -16.29 -5.13
CA HIS A 66 23.66 -16.19 -6.54
C HIS A 66 23.14 -14.91 -7.21
N LEU A 67 22.01 -14.35 -6.76
CA LEU A 67 21.48 -13.08 -7.28
C LEU A 67 22.41 -11.89 -6.96
N LYS A 68 23.19 -11.96 -5.87
CA LYS A 68 24.17 -10.91 -5.53
C LYS A 68 25.26 -10.77 -6.61
N LYS A 69 25.61 -11.88 -7.28
CA LYS A 69 26.59 -11.88 -8.38
C LYS A 69 26.01 -11.27 -9.65
N LYS A 70 24.71 -11.51 -9.92
CA LYS A 70 24.01 -11.00 -11.10
C LYS A 70 23.65 -9.51 -10.97
N TYR A 71 23.22 -9.08 -9.79
CA TYR A 71 22.83 -7.71 -9.48
C TYR A 71 23.90 -7.04 -8.61
N TRP A 72 25.07 -6.79 -9.20
CA TRP A 72 26.15 -6.05 -8.54
C TRP A 72 25.64 -4.67 -8.10
N GLY A 73 25.86 -4.31 -6.83
CA GLY A 73 25.32 -3.07 -6.24
C GLY A 73 23.92 -3.20 -5.61
N LYS A 74 23.37 -4.42 -5.49
CA LYS A 74 22.08 -4.68 -4.81
C LYS A 74 20.86 -3.96 -5.44
N HIS A 75 20.95 -3.59 -6.71
CA HIS A 75 19.83 -2.99 -7.45
C HIS A 75 18.92 -4.07 -8.04
N PHE A 76 18.06 -4.66 -7.20
CA PHE A 76 17.07 -5.64 -7.65
C PHE A 76 15.86 -4.98 -8.32
N TRP A 77 15.34 -3.90 -7.73
CA TRP A 77 14.17 -3.18 -8.22
C TRP A 77 14.53 -2.02 -9.13
N ALA A 78 13.64 -1.71 -10.09
CA ALA A 78 13.69 -0.45 -10.81
C ALA A 78 13.52 0.74 -9.84
N ARG A 79 14.13 1.88 -10.18
CA ARG A 79 14.09 3.11 -9.37
C ARG A 79 12.66 3.65 -9.22
N GLY A 80 11.88 3.61 -10.29
CA GLY A 80 10.48 4.05 -10.31
C GLY A 80 9.48 2.98 -9.84
N TYR A 81 8.27 3.40 -9.51
CA TYR A 81 7.11 2.54 -9.25
C TYR A 81 5.86 3.25 -9.77
N PHE A 82 4.82 2.46 -10.06
CA PHE A 82 3.49 2.97 -10.38
C PHE A 82 2.56 2.64 -9.21
N CYS A 83 1.69 3.58 -8.84
CA CYS A 83 0.71 3.42 -7.78
C CYS A 83 -0.61 4.05 -8.23
N ALA A 84 -1.70 3.32 -8.05
CA ALA A 84 -3.05 3.77 -8.30
C ALA A 84 -3.93 3.35 -7.13
N THR A 85 -4.87 4.21 -6.75
CA THR A 85 -5.90 3.88 -5.76
C THR A 85 -6.94 2.98 -6.41
N VAL A 86 -7.33 1.92 -5.71
CA VAL A 86 -8.43 1.05 -6.09
C VAL A 86 -9.47 1.17 -4.98
N GLY A 87 -10.68 1.60 -5.31
CA GLY A 87 -11.77 1.75 -4.36
C GLY A 87 -13.11 1.59 -5.06
N GLN A 88 -14.01 0.83 -4.46
CA GLN A 88 -15.43 0.86 -4.80
C GLN A 88 -16.08 1.86 -3.84
N MET A 89 -16.42 3.05 -4.34
CA MET A 89 -17.19 4.04 -3.58
C MET A 89 -18.61 4.00 -4.12
N THR A 90 -19.57 3.64 -3.29
CA THR A 90 -21.00 3.72 -3.65
C THR A 90 -21.61 5.01 -3.10
N GLU A 91 -22.68 5.49 -3.72
CA GLU A 91 -23.37 6.71 -3.29
C GLU A 91 -23.92 6.56 -1.86
N GLU A 92 -24.37 5.36 -1.52
CA GLU A 92 -24.90 5.01 -0.20
C GLU A 92 -23.82 5.14 0.89
N MET A 93 -22.58 4.71 0.60
CA MET A 93 -21.46 4.85 1.53
C MET A 93 -21.12 6.32 1.80
N ILE A 94 -21.23 7.17 0.77
CA ILE A 94 -21.03 8.62 0.91
C ILE A 94 -22.14 9.24 1.77
N LYS A 95 -23.40 8.92 1.47
CA LYS A 95 -24.56 9.44 2.22
C LYS A 95 -24.49 9.06 3.70
N GLN A 96 -24.23 7.77 3.99
CA GLN A 96 -24.08 7.30 5.37
C GLN A 96 -22.92 8.00 6.09
N TYR A 97 -21.79 8.23 5.42
CA TYR A 97 -20.67 8.96 6.01
C TYR A 97 -21.06 10.40 6.36
N LEU A 98 -21.77 11.10 5.47
CA LEU A 98 -22.22 12.47 5.70
C LEU A 98 -23.24 12.55 6.84
N GLU A 99 -24.26 11.69 6.83
CA GLU A 99 -25.31 11.67 7.87
C GLU A 99 -24.74 11.48 9.28
N HIS A 100 -23.77 10.58 9.46
CA HIS A 100 -23.12 10.37 10.77
C HIS A 100 -22.16 11.51 11.16
N HIS A 101 -21.61 12.26 10.20
CA HIS A 101 -20.69 13.38 10.49
C HIS A 101 -21.41 14.72 10.70
N PHE A 102 -22.64 14.83 10.22
CA PHE A 102 -23.53 15.98 10.40
C PHE A 102 -24.70 15.63 11.33
N GLU A 103 -24.46 14.93 12.44
CA GLU A 103 -25.46 14.92 13.51
C GLU A 103 -25.76 16.38 13.87
N PRO A 104 -27.00 16.86 13.65
CA PRO A 104 -27.32 18.26 13.85
C PRO A 104 -27.14 18.54 15.33
N ARG A 105 -26.17 19.41 15.64
CA ARG A 105 -26.08 19.92 16.99
C ARG A 105 -27.37 20.71 17.26
N PRO A 106 -27.95 20.63 18.47
CA PRO A 106 -29.22 21.30 18.78
C PRO A 106 -29.18 22.82 18.57
N ASP A 107 -27.98 23.40 18.38
CA ASP A 107 -27.69 24.81 18.12
C ASP A 107 -27.43 25.19 16.65
N ASP A 108 -27.35 24.23 15.70
CA ASP A 108 -27.08 24.52 14.28
C ASP A 108 -28.40 24.78 13.50
N ASP A 109 -28.86 26.04 13.45
CA ASP A 109 -30.07 26.50 12.71
C ASP A 109 -29.82 26.77 11.21
N PHE A 110 -28.96 25.97 10.57
CA PHE A 110 -28.68 26.11 9.13
C PHE A 110 -29.67 25.27 8.30
N LYS A 111 -30.73 25.92 7.83
CA LYS A 111 -31.71 25.33 6.90
C LYS A 111 -31.24 25.53 5.47
N ILE A 112 -30.96 24.44 4.76
CA ILE A 112 -30.76 24.46 3.31
C ILE A 112 -32.17 24.51 2.69
N GLU A 113 -32.55 25.66 2.14
CA GLU A 113 -33.75 25.72 1.30
C GLU A 113 -33.49 24.93 0.02
N SER A 114 -34.40 24.02 -0.30
CA SER A 114 -34.42 23.28 -1.54
C SER A 114 -35.20 24.08 -2.59
N ASP A 115 -34.49 24.64 -3.58
CA ASP A 115 -35.08 25.21 -4.80
C ASP A 115 -35.72 24.13 -5.70
#